data_AF-A0A942KDP3-F1
#
_entry.id   AF-A0A942KDP3-F1
#
_cell.length_a   1.000
_cell.length_b   1.000
_cell.length_c   1.000
_cell.angle_alpha   90.00
_cell.angle_beta   90.00
_cell.angle_gamma   90.00
#
_symmetry.space_group_name_H-M   'P 1'
#
loop_
_entity.id
_entity.type
_entity.pdbx_description
1 polymer ?
#
loop_
_entity_poly.entity_id
_entity_poly.type
_entity_poly.pdbx_seq_one_letter_code
_entity_poly.pdbx_strand_id
1 'polypeptide(L)'
;PSLEALAGEIYTGVRQRASGAMARAFAEQHGIAMGPIDPPSRLIDLAGTRIEVASHAVQRGDQVLGAVVIGIADEVVVERVRTLLFNTVALSVLPVLLAIVIAIALARSQTRNVLYLTKAAEQMSRGDLEKSVLLTTNDELGELSRALERMRISLQESLERLRRRRR
;
A
#
# COMPACT_ATOMS: atom_id res chain seq x y z
N PRO A 1 21.35 -6.53 -19.11
CA PRO A 1 21.25 -5.05 -19.14
C PRO A 1 19.87 -4.61 -18.61
N SER A 2 19.84 -4.00 -17.41
CA SER A 2 18.61 -3.47 -16.83
C SER A 2 18.06 -2.31 -17.66
N LEU A 3 16.73 -2.17 -17.72
CA LEU A 3 16.03 -1.11 -18.46
C LEU A 3 16.50 0.30 -18.07
N GLU A 4 16.99 0.49 -16.83
CA GLU A 4 17.54 1.75 -16.33
C GLU A 4 18.85 2.17 -17.01
N ALA A 5 19.73 1.22 -17.32
CA ALA A 5 21.00 1.51 -18.00
C ALA A 5 20.77 1.96 -19.46
N LEU A 6 19.82 1.31 -20.14
CA LEU A 6 19.44 1.65 -21.51
C LEU A 6 18.72 3.02 -21.57
N ALA A 7 17.89 3.33 -20.57
CA ALA A 7 17.24 4.63 -20.43
C ALA A 7 18.26 5.76 -20.18
N GLY A 8 19.30 5.50 -19.38
CA GLY A 8 20.41 6.44 -19.16
C GLY A 8 21.22 6.76 -20.42
N GLU A 9 21.56 5.75 -21.23
CA GLU A 9 22.24 5.95 -22.51
C GLU A 9 21.38 6.71 -23.53
N ILE A 10 20.08 6.40 -23.61
CA ILE A 10 19.16 7.10 -24.50
C ILE A 10 18.97 8.56 -24.05
N TYR A 11 18.86 8.80 -22.74
CA TYR A 11 18.70 10.15 -22.19
C TYR A 11 19.94 11.03 -22.47
N THR A 12 21.14 10.50 -22.23
CA THR A 12 22.40 11.21 -22.50
C THR A 12 22.60 11.46 -24.00
N GLY A 13 22.31 10.48 -24.86
CA GLY A 13 22.43 10.60 -26.31
C GLY A 13 21.46 11.60 -26.95
N VAL A 14 20.19 11.60 -26.51
CA VAL A 14 19.18 12.57 -26.98
C VAL A 14 19.54 13.97 -26.49
N ARG A 15 19.99 14.12 -25.24
CA ARG A 15 20.41 15.41 -24.66
C ARG A 15 21.58 16.02 -25.41
N GLN A 16 22.59 15.22 -25.77
CA GLN A 16 23.79 15.71 -26.45
C GLN A 16 23.49 16.18 -27.88
N ARG A 17 22.62 15.46 -28.61
CA ARG A 17 22.17 15.87 -29.94
C ARG A 17 21.26 17.10 -29.91
N ALA A 18 20.32 17.16 -28.98
CA ALA A 18 19.42 18.31 -28.81
C ALA A 18 20.18 19.58 -28.39
N SER A 19 21.12 19.46 -27.45
CA SER A 19 22.00 20.56 -27.04
C SER A 19 22.85 21.08 -28.20
N GLY A 20 23.46 20.20 -29.00
CA GLY A 20 24.27 20.61 -30.15
C GLY A 20 23.48 21.22 -31.31
N ALA A 21 22.20 20.87 -31.49
CA ALA A 21 21.33 21.47 -32.50
C ALA A 21 20.78 22.83 -32.05
N MET A 22 20.32 22.95 -30.80
CA MET A 22 19.86 24.23 -30.23
C MET A 22 21.00 25.26 -30.12
N ALA A 23 22.20 24.84 -29.69
CA ALA A 23 23.35 25.72 -29.59
C ALA A 23 23.74 26.31 -30.97
N ARG A 24 23.63 25.51 -32.05
CA ARG A 24 23.88 25.96 -33.42
C ARG A 24 22.82 26.95 -33.92
N ALA A 25 21.54 26.62 -33.76
CA ALA A 25 20.44 27.49 -34.19
C ALA A 25 20.45 28.85 -33.46
N PHE A 26 20.77 28.85 -32.16
CA PHE A 26 20.89 30.08 -31.38
C PHE A 26 22.09 30.94 -31.82
N ALA A 27 23.23 30.30 -32.11
CA ALA A 27 24.42 30.98 -32.61
C ALA A 27 24.19 31.62 -33.99
N GLU A 28 23.51 30.92 -34.90
CA GLU A 28 23.15 31.46 -36.21
C GLU A 28 22.20 32.65 -36.11
N GLN A 29 21.21 32.59 -35.23
CA GLN A 29 20.19 33.63 -35.12
C GLN A 29 20.65 34.88 -34.36
N HIS A 30 21.52 34.73 -33.35
CA HIS A 30 21.87 35.83 -32.44
C HIS A 30 23.36 36.19 -32.44
N GLY A 31 24.20 35.45 -33.18
CA GLY A 31 25.65 35.66 -33.20
C GLY A 31 26.35 35.36 -31.86
N ILE A 32 25.70 34.57 -30.99
CA ILE A 32 26.20 34.20 -29.66
C ILE A 32 26.43 32.69 -29.63
N ALA A 33 27.69 32.28 -29.49
CA ALA A 33 28.03 30.87 -29.35
C ALA A 33 27.79 30.42 -27.90
N MET A 34 26.95 29.40 -27.71
CA MET A 34 26.92 28.66 -26.45
C MET A 34 28.05 27.63 -26.46
N GLY A 35 28.94 27.70 -25.47
CA GLY A 35 29.92 26.64 -25.21
C GLY A 35 29.25 25.34 -24.74
N PRO A 36 30.00 24.23 -24.67
CA PRO A 36 29.47 22.96 -24.17
C PRO A 36 28.84 23.12 -22.78
N ILE A 37 27.74 22.39 -22.52
CA ILE A 37 27.17 22.28 -21.16
C ILE A 37 28.20 21.57 -20.29
N ASP A 38 28.88 22.30 -19.41
CA ASP A 38 29.73 21.67 -18.39
C ASP A 38 28.82 20.79 -17.49
N PRO A 39 29.24 19.55 -17.17
CA PRO A 39 28.50 18.73 -16.24
C PRO A 39 28.38 19.46 -14.90
N PRO A 40 27.22 19.38 -14.21
CA PRO A 40 27.05 19.99 -12.89
C PRO A 40 28.09 19.36 -11.95
N SER A 41 29.19 20.07 -11.71
CA SER A 41 30.32 19.56 -10.94
C SER A 41 30.70 20.48 -9.78
N ARG A 42 29.95 21.58 -9.59
CA ARG A 42 30.10 22.43 -8.42
C ARG A 42 28.80 22.52 -7.65
N LEU A 43 28.79 21.84 -6.51
CA LEU A 43 27.94 22.21 -5.38
C LEU A 43 28.35 23.63 -4.98
N ILE A 44 27.44 24.59 -5.11
CA ILE A 44 27.64 25.94 -4.59
C ILE A 44 26.80 26.04 -3.33
N ASP A 45 27.46 26.33 -2.21
CA ASP A 45 26.80 26.71 -0.97
C ASP A 45 26.48 28.20 -1.03
N LEU A 46 25.20 28.50 -1.21
CA LEU A 46 24.67 29.85 -1.22
C LEU A 46 23.87 30.04 0.06
N ALA A 47 24.45 30.75 1.03
CA ALA A 47 23.82 31.09 2.30
C ALA A 47 23.30 29.87 3.10
N GLY A 48 23.99 28.71 3.01
CA GLY A 48 23.65 27.49 3.71
C GLY A 48 22.86 26.48 2.89
N THR A 49 22.41 26.84 1.68
CA THR A 49 21.68 25.95 0.79
C THR A 49 22.63 25.33 -0.23
N ARG A 50 22.65 23.99 -0.28
CA ARG A 50 23.38 23.24 -1.31
C ARG A 50 22.59 23.26 -2.61
N ILE A 51 23.17 23.92 -3.61
CA ILE A 51 22.56 24.02 -4.93
C ILE A 51 23.44 23.24 -5.91
N GLU A 52 22.85 22.26 -6.58
CA GLU A 52 23.46 21.67 -7.76
C GLU A 52 23.33 22.65 -8.92
N VAL A 53 24.47 23.11 -9.41
CA VAL A 53 24.54 24.20 -10.37
C VAL A 53 25.11 23.70 -11.69
N ALA A 54 24.38 23.97 -12.78
CA ALA A 54 24.93 23.98 -14.12
C ALA A 54 25.26 25.42 -14.51
N SER A 55 26.52 25.70 -14.87
CA SER A 55 26.95 27.03 -15.32
C SER A 55 27.30 27.02 -16.80
N HIS A 56 26.85 28.05 -17.51
CA HIS A 56 27.13 28.26 -18.92
C HIS A 56 27.82 29.61 -19.14
N ALA A 57 29.06 29.58 -19.65
CA ALA A 57 29.74 30.80 -20.06
C ALA A 57 29.06 31.40 -21.30
N VAL A 58 28.65 32.66 -21.21
CA VAL A 58 28.16 33.46 -22.33
C VAL A 58 29.34 34.24 -22.90
N GLN A 59 29.68 33.96 -24.16
CA GLN A 59 30.83 34.56 -24.84
C GLN A 59 30.37 35.26 -26.13
N ARG A 60 31.05 36.34 -26.50
CA ARG A 60 30.89 37.00 -27.82
C ARG A 60 32.29 37.19 -28.42
N GLY A 61 32.60 36.43 -29.46
CA GLY A 61 33.97 36.32 -29.97
C GLY A 61 34.88 35.64 -28.94
N ASP A 62 36.08 36.18 -28.74
CA ASP A 62 37.07 35.68 -27.76
C ASP A 62 36.90 36.31 -26.36
N GLN A 63 35.82 37.07 -26.16
CA GLN A 63 35.53 37.77 -24.91
C GLN A 63 34.42 37.06 -24.14
N VAL A 64 34.75 36.59 -22.94
CA VAL A 64 33.79 36.04 -21.97
C VAL A 64 33.00 37.20 -21.37
N LEU A 65 31.70 37.27 -21.65
CA LEU A 65 30.81 38.33 -21.18
C LEU A 65 30.17 38.01 -19.82
N GLY A 66 30.06 36.74 -19.44
CA GLY A 66 29.52 36.31 -18.15
C GLY A 66 29.18 34.83 -18.10
N ALA A 67 28.48 34.38 -17.05
CA ALA A 67 27.97 33.02 -16.95
C ALA A 67 26.50 32.99 -16.48
N VAL A 68 25.67 32.17 -17.11
CA VAL A 68 24.31 31.85 -16.65
C VAL A 68 24.38 30.62 -15.77
N VAL A 69 23.83 30.74 -14.56
CA VAL A 69 23.92 29.74 -13.51
C VAL A 69 22.48 29.30 -13.19
N ILE A 70 22.13 28.04 -13.48
CA ILE A 70 20.84 27.45 -13.10
C ILE A 70 21.11 26.45 -11.99
N GLY A 71 20.46 26.66 -10.85
CA GLY A 71 20.62 25.85 -9.67
C GLY A 71 19.31 25.26 -9.19
N ILE A 72 19.29 23.97 -8.86
CA ILE A 72 18.17 23.32 -8.17
C ILE A 72 18.60 23.08 -6.73
N ALA A 73 17.83 23.61 -5.77
CA ALA A 73 18.07 23.39 -4.35
C ALA A 73 17.50 22.01 -3.94
N ASP A 74 18.36 21.13 -3.42
CA ASP A 74 17.99 19.78 -2.97
C ASP A 74 16.95 19.81 -1.84
N GLU A 75 16.97 20.87 -1.03
CA GLU A 75 16.10 21.06 0.15
C GLU A 75 14.61 21.06 -0.20
N VAL A 76 14.24 21.41 -1.43
CA VAL A 76 12.84 21.43 -1.89
C VAL A 76 12.30 20.01 -2.16
N VAL A 77 13.17 19.02 -2.38
CA VAL A 77 12.76 17.66 -2.76
C VAL A 77 12.70 16.73 -1.56
N VAL A 78 13.65 16.83 -0.62
CA VAL A 78 13.77 15.86 0.49
C VAL A 78 12.64 15.98 1.52
N GLU A 79 12.20 17.19 1.86
CA GLU A 79 11.12 17.38 2.83
C GLU A 79 9.74 16.93 2.30
N ARG A 80 9.50 17.16 1.00
CA ARG A 80 8.26 16.70 0.35
C ARG A 80 8.23 15.19 0.25
N VAL A 81 9.35 14.55 -0.09
CA VAL A 81 9.42 13.08 -0.15
C VAL A 81 9.20 12.46 1.23
N ARG A 82 9.79 13.01 2.29
CA ARG A 82 9.61 12.48 3.66
C ARG A 82 8.17 12.57 4.14
N THR A 83 7.48 13.67 3.86
CA THR A 83 6.08 13.88 4.24
C THR A 83 5.16 12.93 3.47
N LEU A 84 5.41 12.73 2.18
CA LEU A 84 4.65 11.78 1.35
C LEU A 84 4.85 10.33 1.83
N LEU A 85 6.08 9.94 2.15
CA LEU A 85 6.37 8.60 2.68
C LEU A 85 5.71 8.37 4.04
N PHE A 86 5.79 9.34 4.97
CA PHE A 86 5.15 9.21 6.28
C PHE A 86 3.63 9.12 6.16
N ASN A 87 2.99 9.97 5.35
CA ASN A 87 1.54 9.89 5.11
C ASN A 87 1.14 8.56 4.46
N THR A 88 1.91 8.07 3.50
CA THR A 88 1.61 6.81 2.80
C THR A 88 1.71 5.61 3.74
N VAL A 89 2.73 5.58 4.61
CA VAL A 89 2.88 4.52 5.61
C VAL A 89 1.80 4.64 6.68
N ALA A 90 1.53 5.85 7.20
CA ALA A 90 0.50 6.06 8.22
C ALA A 90 -0.90 5.67 7.72
N LEU A 91 -1.26 6.02 6.47
CA LEU A 91 -2.54 5.62 5.88
C LEU A 91 -2.63 4.12 5.60
N SER A 92 -1.51 3.45 5.32
CA SER A 92 -1.53 2.01 5.00
C SER A 92 -1.59 1.12 6.24
N VAL A 93 -1.12 1.59 7.39
CA VAL A 93 -1.17 0.84 8.66
C VAL A 93 -2.60 0.70 9.18
N LEU A 94 -3.41 1.76 9.11
CA LEU A 94 -4.78 1.77 9.62
C LEU A 94 -5.67 0.64 9.06
N PRO A 95 -5.78 0.43 7.72
CA PRO A 95 -6.60 -0.64 7.17
C PRO A 95 -6.06 -2.03 7.50
N VAL A 96 -4.74 -2.20 7.62
CA VAL A 96 -4.13 -3.47 8.05
C VAL A 96 -4.54 -3.82 9.47
N LEU A 97 -4.44 -2.86 10.39
CA LEU A 97 -4.89 -3.05 11.77
C LEU A 97 -6.38 -3.35 11.84
N LEU A 98 -7.20 -2.63 11.08
CA LEU A 98 -8.64 -2.87 11.03
C LEU A 98 -8.97 -4.27 10.49
N ALA A 99 -8.30 -4.71 9.43
CA ALA A 99 -8.46 -6.06 8.88
C ALA A 99 -8.10 -7.15 9.90
N ILE A 100 -7.00 -6.97 10.66
CA ILE A 100 -6.60 -7.89 11.73
C ILE A 100 -7.68 -7.96 12.82
N VAL A 101 -8.19 -6.82 13.26
CA VAL A 101 -9.24 -6.76 14.29
C VAL A 101 -10.51 -7.47 13.82
N ILE A 102 -10.96 -7.21 12.59
CA ILE A 102 -12.15 -7.86 12.00
C ILE A 102 -11.94 -9.37 11.88
N ALA A 103 -10.78 -9.81 11.36
CA ALA A 103 -10.47 -11.22 11.21
C ALA A 103 -10.49 -11.96 12.55
N ILE A 104 -9.89 -11.39 13.59
CA ILE A 104 -9.90 -11.97 14.94
C ILE A 104 -11.32 -12.00 15.51
N ALA A 105 -12.11 -10.94 15.32
CA ALA A 105 -13.48 -10.87 15.80
C ALA A 105 -14.36 -11.97 15.16
N LEU A 106 -14.27 -12.13 13.84
CA LEU A 106 -14.99 -13.17 13.09
C LEU A 106 -14.54 -14.58 13.48
N ALA A 107 -13.22 -14.81 13.58
CA ALA A 107 -12.71 -16.11 13.98
C ALA A 107 -13.23 -16.50 15.37
N ARG A 108 -13.18 -15.56 16.33
CA ARG A 108 -13.65 -15.82 17.70
C ARG A 108 -15.16 -16.05 17.77
N SER A 109 -15.97 -15.30 17.02
CA SER A 109 -17.43 -15.49 17.01
C SER A 109 -17.80 -16.84 16.42
N GLN A 110 -17.20 -17.22 15.30
CA GLN A 110 -17.45 -18.50 14.63
C GLN A 110 -17.01 -19.68 15.50
N THR A 111 -15.78 -19.66 16.04
CA THR A 111 -15.29 -20.74 16.92
C THR A 111 -16.18 -20.90 18.16
N ARG A 112 -16.66 -19.79 18.74
CA ARG A 112 -17.57 -19.84 19.89
C ARG A 112 -18.91 -20.50 19.54
N ASN A 113 -19.50 -20.17 18.40
CA ASN A 113 -20.76 -20.75 17.94
C ASN A 113 -20.63 -22.24 17.63
N VAL A 114 -19.54 -22.64 16.96
CA VAL A 114 -19.24 -24.06 16.69
C VAL A 114 -19.09 -24.82 18.00
N LEU A 115 -18.29 -24.32 18.94
CA LEU A 115 -18.08 -24.97 20.23
C LEU A 115 -19.39 -25.08 21.04
N TYR A 116 -20.26 -24.09 20.97
CA TYR A 116 -21.59 -24.14 21.58
C TYR A 116 -22.42 -25.29 21.03
N LEU A 117 -22.52 -25.40 19.69
CA LEU A 117 -23.28 -26.48 19.04
C LEU A 117 -22.68 -27.86 19.33
N THR A 118 -21.34 -27.98 19.32
CA THR A 118 -20.66 -29.22 19.68
C THR A 118 -20.98 -29.64 21.11
N LYS A 119 -20.90 -28.72 22.07
CA LYS A 119 -21.24 -29.00 23.47
C LYS A 119 -22.70 -29.38 23.66
N ALA A 120 -23.61 -28.73 22.94
CA ALA A 120 -25.03 -29.07 22.97
C ALA A 120 -25.28 -30.48 22.43
N ALA A 121 -24.68 -30.83 21.30
CA ALA A 121 -24.75 -32.18 20.75
C ALA A 121 -24.15 -33.24 21.69
N GLU A 122 -23.05 -32.94 22.37
CA GLU A 122 -22.45 -33.82 23.38
C GLU A 122 -23.39 -34.04 24.57
N GLN A 123 -24.03 -32.98 25.08
CA GLN A 123 -25.04 -33.09 26.14
C GLN A 123 -26.23 -33.96 25.71
N MET A 124 -26.75 -33.74 24.51
CA MET A 124 -27.83 -34.56 23.94
C MET A 124 -27.43 -36.03 23.81
N SER A 125 -26.19 -36.33 23.40
CA SER A 125 -25.69 -37.70 23.29
C SER A 125 -25.65 -38.44 24.63
N ARG A 126 -25.52 -37.70 25.74
CA ARG A 126 -25.55 -38.22 27.12
C ARG A 126 -26.97 -38.31 27.69
N GLY A 127 -27.98 -37.95 26.91
CA GLY A 127 -29.38 -37.98 27.31
C GLY A 127 -29.86 -36.70 28.03
N ASP A 128 -29.03 -35.67 28.13
CA ASP A 128 -29.47 -34.34 28.60
C ASP A 128 -30.16 -33.62 27.42
N LEU A 129 -31.49 -33.69 27.42
CA LEU A 129 -32.34 -33.11 26.39
C LEU A 129 -33.14 -31.92 26.93
N GLU A 130 -32.86 -31.38 28.11
CA GLU A 130 -33.70 -30.30 28.67
C GLU A 130 -33.37 -28.93 28.08
N LYS A 131 -32.13 -28.72 27.64
CA LYS A 131 -31.65 -27.42 27.14
C LYS A 131 -31.89 -27.26 25.64
N SER A 132 -32.48 -26.12 25.27
CA SER A 132 -32.69 -25.76 23.86
C SER A 132 -31.39 -25.40 23.16
N VAL A 133 -31.28 -25.78 21.88
CA VAL A 133 -30.10 -25.53 21.04
C VAL A 133 -30.44 -24.50 19.96
N LEU A 134 -30.71 -23.26 20.37
CA LEU A 134 -31.03 -22.16 19.46
C LEU A 134 -29.95 -21.06 19.46
N LEU A 135 -29.35 -20.83 18.29
CA LEU A 135 -28.49 -19.69 17.99
C LEU A 135 -29.30 -18.59 17.29
N THR A 136 -29.07 -17.34 17.66
CA THR A 136 -29.72 -16.15 17.07
C THR A 136 -29.00 -15.64 15.80
N THR A 137 -28.30 -16.52 15.09
CA THR A 137 -27.61 -16.18 13.84
C THR A 137 -28.46 -16.55 12.62
N ASN A 138 -28.30 -15.79 11.53
CA ASN A 138 -29.05 -15.96 10.29
C ASN A 138 -28.21 -16.60 9.17
N ASP A 139 -27.21 -17.39 9.54
CA ASP A 139 -26.30 -18.11 8.66
C ASP A 139 -26.54 -19.64 8.72
N GLU A 140 -25.64 -20.40 8.10
CA GLU A 140 -25.66 -21.86 8.07
C GLU A 140 -25.55 -22.49 9.47
N LEU A 141 -24.88 -21.83 10.43
CA LEU A 141 -24.82 -22.30 11.82
C LEU A 141 -26.17 -22.12 12.53
N GLY A 142 -26.92 -21.08 12.17
CA GLY A 142 -28.30 -20.86 12.62
C GLY A 142 -29.25 -21.95 12.09
N GLU A 143 -29.10 -22.32 10.82
CA GLU A 143 -29.85 -23.45 10.24
C GLU A 143 -29.49 -24.78 10.91
N LEU A 144 -28.20 -25.03 11.13
CA LEU A 144 -27.73 -26.22 11.84
C LEU A 144 -28.28 -26.27 13.28
N SER A 145 -28.28 -25.15 13.98
CA SER A 145 -28.87 -25.03 15.32
C SER A 145 -30.34 -25.43 15.31
N ARG A 146 -31.13 -24.92 14.36
CA ARG A 146 -32.55 -25.29 14.20
C ARG A 146 -32.73 -26.78 13.89
N ALA A 147 -31.86 -27.37 13.08
CA ALA A 147 -31.89 -28.80 12.79
C ALA A 147 -31.58 -29.66 14.03
N LEU A 148 -30.57 -29.25 14.81
CA LEU A 148 -30.17 -29.91 16.05
C LEU A 148 -31.29 -29.84 17.11
N GLU A 149 -31.98 -28.70 17.20
CA GLU A 149 -33.15 -28.56 18.09
C GLU A 149 -34.30 -29.49 17.71
N ARG A 150 -34.62 -29.62 16.41
CA ARG A 150 -35.65 -30.59 15.96
C ARG A 150 -35.28 -32.03 16.34
N MET A 151 -34.00 -32.38 16.23
CA MET A 151 -33.49 -33.69 16.64
C MET A 151 -33.62 -33.88 18.15
N ARG A 152 -33.28 -32.87 18.96
CA ARG A 152 -33.44 -32.91 20.43
C ARG A 152 -34.88 -33.21 20.83
N ILE A 153 -35.84 -32.48 20.26
CA ILE A 153 -37.27 -32.67 20.53
C ILE A 153 -37.73 -34.08 20.12
N SER A 154 -37.33 -34.55 18.93
CA SER A 154 -37.69 -35.90 18.46
C SER A 154 -37.14 -37.01 19.35
N LEU A 155 -35.89 -36.87 19.82
CA LEU A 155 -35.29 -37.80 20.78
C LEU A 155 -36.03 -37.79 22.12
N GLN A 156 -36.39 -36.60 22.63
CA GLN A 156 -37.11 -36.45 23.89
C GLN A 156 -38.47 -37.16 23.83
N GLU A 157 -39.25 -36.90 22.78
CA GLU A 157 -40.53 -37.57 22.56
C GLU A 157 -40.39 -39.08 22.46
N SER A 158 -39.36 -39.57 21.75
CA SER A 158 -39.11 -40.99 21.56
C SER A 158 -38.82 -41.69 22.90
N LEU A 159 -37.99 -41.07 23.75
CA LEU A 159 -37.68 -41.56 25.10
C LEU A 159 -38.91 -41.55 26.02
N GLU A 160 -39.73 -40.51 25.95
CA GLU A 160 -40.98 -40.43 26.72
C GLU A 160 -41.97 -41.53 26.32
N ARG A 161 -42.12 -41.81 25.02
CA ARG A 161 -42.96 -42.90 24.52
C ARG A 161 -42.50 -44.26 25.06
N LEU A 162 -41.19 -44.50 25.10
CA LEU A 162 -40.63 -45.74 25.66
C LEU A 162 -40.90 -45.85 27.17
N ARG A 163 -40.76 -44.75 27.93
CA ARG A 163 -41.07 -44.71 29.36
C ARG A 163 -42.54 -45.00 29.66
N ARG A 164 -43.46 -44.53 28.83
CA ARG A 164 -44.90 -44.79 28.97
C ARG A 164 -45.27 -46.25 28.72
N ARG A 165 -44.60 -46.95 27.81
CA ARG A 165 -44.85 -48.38 27.53
C ARG A 165 -44.33 -49.33 28.60
N ARG A 166 -43.41 -48.86 29.46
CA ARG A 166 -42.77 -49.66 30.51
C ARG A 166 -43.45 -49.54 31.87
N ARG A 167 -44.49 -48.71 31.98
CA ARG A 167 -45.39 -48.58 33.13
C ARG A 167 -46.69 -49.30 32.83
#